data_AF-A0A7C1LT22-F1
#
_entry.id   AF-A0A7C1LT22-F1
#
_cell.length_a   1.000
_cell.length_b   1.000
_cell.length_c   1.000
_cell.angle_alpha   90.00
_cell.angle_beta   90.00
_cell.angle_gamma   90.00
#
_symmetry.space_group_name_H-M   'P 1'
#
loop_
_entity.id
_entity.type
_entity.pdbx_description
1 polymer ?
#
loop_
_entity_poly.entity_id
_entity_poly.type
_entity_poly.pdbx_seq_one_letter_code
_entity_poly.pdbx_strand_id
1 'polypeptide(L)'
;MKKVALISFGCAKNLVDSEVMLGYLEKEGYTFVTTPGEADIVIFNTCGFIEPAKQEARGALKDAVAFKKKGKKTVVAGCYVERYKERLMKKYPEIDIWLGVNDFDKIAQAIEGKPFKKSQHCFLYDHASPRYIQTPPSWAYVKISEGCSHKCSFCAIPFIKGPYRSRSVSSILKEVEKLSSRGVKEINLISQDTTYFGRDQGLED
;
A
#
# COMPACT_ATOMS: atom_id res chain seq x y z
N MET A 1 18.17 11.12 11.36
CA MET A 1 17.28 10.35 10.46
C MET A 1 16.08 9.89 11.28
N LYS A 2 14.87 9.92 10.73
CA LYS A 2 13.66 9.47 11.45
C LYS A 2 13.50 7.95 11.26
N LYS A 3 13.17 7.25 12.35
CA LYS A 3 12.88 5.82 12.35
C LYS A 3 11.39 5.59 12.04
N VAL A 4 11.11 4.67 11.14
CA VAL A 4 9.76 4.29 10.71
C VAL A 4 9.53 2.82 11.03
N ALA A 5 8.41 2.51 11.65
CA ALA A 5 7.87 1.16 11.71
C ALA A 5 6.60 1.10 10.86
N LEU A 6 6.45 0.05 10.05
CA LEU A 6 5.24 -0.19 9.28
C LEU A 6 4.64 -1.53 9.70
N ILE A 7 3.35 -1.52 10.01
CA ILE A 7 2.56 -2.72 10.27
C ILE A 7 1.55 -2.86 9.13
N SER A 8 1.67 -3.95 8.37
CA SER A 8 0.81 -4.23 7.23
C SER A 8 -0.23 -5.27 7.59
N PHE A 9 -1.50 -4.99 7.29
CA PHE A 9 -2.63 -5.88 7.50
C PHE A 9 -3.23 -6.29 6.14
N GLY A 10 -3.78 -7.50 6.06
CA GLY A 10 -4.53 -7.93 4.89
C GLY A 10 -3.78 -8.89 3.97
N CYS A 11 -3.46 -8.46 2.75
CA CYS A 11 -3.10 -9.37 1.65
C CYS A 11 -1.77 -9.02 0.98
N ALA A 12 -1.29 -9.92 0.10
CA ALA A 12 -0.06 -9.74 -0.68
C ALA A 12 0.01 -8.40 -1.43
N LYS A 13 -1.12 -7.90 -1.97
CA LYS A 13 -1.17 -6.60 -2.65
C LYS A 13 -0.90 -5.44 -1.69
N ASN A 14 -1.40 -5.54 -0.46
CA ASN A 14 -1.19 -4.54 0.56
C ASN A 14 0.25 -4.58 1.10
N LEU A 15 0.89 -5.76 1.11
CA LEU A 15 2.32 -5.87 1.37
C LEU A 15 3.11 -5.12 0.29
N VAL A 16 2.85 -5.35 -1.00
CA VAL A 16 3.50 -4.60 -2.09
C VAL A 16 3.28 -3.08 -1.95
N ASP A 17 2.05 -2.65 -1.62
CA ASP A 17 1.76 -1.23 -1.36
C ASP A 17 2.62 -0.67 -0.21
N SER A 18 2.87 -1.49 0.82
CA SER A 18 3.72 -1.15 1.96
C SER A 18 5.18 -1.00 1.55
N GLU A 19 5.70 -1.94 0.76
CA GLU A 19 7.07 -1.91 0.25
C GLU A 19 7.34 -0.69 -0.63
N VAL A 20 6.34 -0.26 -1.42
CA VAL A 20 6.45 0.97 -2.20
C VAL A 20 6.49 2.19 -1.29
N MET A 21 5.59 2.29 -0.30
CA MET A 21 5.64 3.39 0.67
C MET A 21 7.00 3.46 1.38
N LEU A 22 7.53 2.32 1.83
CA LEU A 22 8.86 2.23 2.44
C LEU A 22 9.95 2.64 1.45
N GLY A 23 9.89 2.22 0.19
CA GLY A 23 10.85 2.63 -0.84
C GLY A 23 10.89 4.14 -1.07
N TYR A 24 9.74 4.83 -1.04
CA TYR A 24 9.70 6.29 -1.14
C TYR A 24 10.30 6.96 0.11
N LEU A 25 10.08 6.39 1.30
CA LEU A 25 10.69 6.91 2.52
C LEU A 25 12.20 6.65 2.56
N GLU A 26 12.67 5.52 2.04
CA GLU A 26 14.10 5.20 1.95
C GLU A 26 14.83 6.25 1.10
N LYS A 27 14.25 6.65 -0.04
CA LYS A 27 14.80 7.70 -0.90
C LYS A 27 14.96 9.05 -0.19
N GLU A 28 14.10 9.33 0.78
CA GLU A 28 14.12 10.57 1.58
C GLU A 28 14.97 10.42 2.87
N GLY A 29 15.71 9.32 3.02
CA GLY A 29 16.65 9.11 4.12
C GLY A 29 16.02 8.66 5.45
N TYR A 30 14.80 8.12 5.40
CA TYR A 30 14.19 7.46 6.55
C TYR A 30 14.82 6.09 6.77
N THR A 31 14.84 5.64 8.02
CA THR A 31 15.36 4.31 8.40
C THR A 31 14.25 3.46 8.99
N PHE A 32 14.36 2.14 8.88
CA PHE A 32 13.28 1.23 9.26
C PHE A 32 13.63 0.41 10.50
N VAL A 33 12.65 0.27 11.39
CA VAL A 33 12.73 -0.60 12.58
C VAL A 33 11.54 -1.53 12.61
N THR A 34 11.75 -2.75 13.10
CA THR A 34 10.69 -3.76 13.20
C THR A 34 9.83 -3.57 14.45
N THR A 35 10.35 -2.90 15.48
CA THR A 35 9.66 -2.64 16.75
C THR A 35 8.97 -1.26 16.70
N PRO A 36 7.63 -1.17 16.71
CA PRO A 36 6.94 0.13 16.64
C PRO A 36 7.26 1.09 17.80
N GLY A 37 7.64 0.58 18.97
CA GLY A 37 8.05 1.41 20.11
C GLY A 37 9.33 2.22 19.87
N GLU A 38 10.23 1.71 19.02
CA GLU A 38 11.51 2.34 18.68
C GLU A 38 11.40 3.36 17.54
N ALA A 39 10.27 3.37 16.82
CA ALA A 39 10.05 4.26 15.70
C ALA A 39 9.64 5.66 16.15
N ASP A 40 9.98 6.68 15.37
CA ASP A 40 9.44 8.03 15.50
C ASP A 40 8.08 8.15 14.81
N ILE A 41 7.90 7.36 13.74
CA ILE A 41 6.69 7.31 12.91
C ILE A 41 6.20 5.86 12.83
N VAL A 42 4.91 5.64 13.09
CA VAL A 42 4.28 4.32 12.95
C VAL A 42 3.23 4.38 11.84
N ILE A 43 3.40 3.54 10.83
CA ILE A 43 2.50 3.44 9.67
C ILE A 43 1.67 2.17 9.82
N PHE A 44 0.35 2.30 9.77
CA PHE A 44 -0.60 1.19 9.76
C PHE A 44 -1.22 1.10 8.36
N ASN A 45 -0.81 0.10 7.57
CA ASN A 45 -1.41 -0.14 6.26
C ASN A 45 -2.57 -1.15 6.40
N THR A 46 -3.80 -0.66 6.26
CA THR A 46 -5.01 -1.37 6.68
C THR A 46 -5.84 -1.90 5.51
N CYS A 47 -6.46 -3.07 5.70
CA CYS A 47 -7.34 -3.70 4.72
C CYS A 47 -8.81 -3.44 5.04
N GLY A 48 -9.62 -3.16 4.02
CA GLY A 48 -11.04 -2.82 4.16
C GLY A 48 -12.02 -3.71 3.41
N PHE A 49 -11.56 -4.89 2.96
CA PHE A 49 -12.33 -5.76 2.09
C PHE A 49 -13.25 -6.72 2.87
N ILE A 50 -12.68 -7.76 3.50
CA ILE A 50 -13.42 -8.78 4.26
C ILE A 50 -13.63 -8.37 5.74
N GLU A 51 -14.63 -8.95 6.41
CA GLU A 51 -14.95 -8.59 7.80
C GLU A 51 -13.82 -8.86 8.81
N PRO A 52 -13.11 -10.01 8.79
CA PRO A 52 -11.96 -10.22 9.68
C PRO A 52 -10.90 -9.12 9.53
N ALA A 53 -10.53 -8.80 8.28
CA ALA A 53 -9.57 -7.73 8.00
C ALA A 53 -10.07 -6.34 8.45
N LYS A 54 -11.39 -6.07 8.37
CA LYS A 54 -11.99 -4.84 8.92
C LYS A 54 -11.93 -4.81 10.45
N GLN A 55 -12.01 -5.95 11.13
CA GLN A 55 -11.85 -6.02 12.59
C GLN A 55 -10.39 -5.74 12.99
N GLU A 56 -9.42 -6.35 12.30
CA GLU A 56 -8.00 -6.06 12.48
C GLU A 56 -7.70 -4.57 12.24
N ALA A 57 -8.24 -3.99 11.16
CA ALA A 57 -8.07 -2.57 10.87
C ALA A 57 -8.63 -1.67 11.99
N ARG A 58 -9.74 -2.04 12.63
CA ARG A 58 -10.26 -1.30 13.80
C ARG A 58 -9.32 -1.41 15.00
N GLY A 59 -8.65 -2.54 15.19
CA GLY A 59 -7.58 -2.70 16.18
C GLY A 59 -6.40 -1.78 15.89
N ALA A 60 -5.90 -1.81 14.65
CA ALA A 60 -4.83 -0.95 14.18
C ALA A 60 -5.10 0.55 14.39
N LEU A 61 -6.35 1.00 14.24
CA LEU A 61 -6.75 2.37 14.55
C LEU A 61 -6.60 2.70 16.04
N LYS A 62 -7.00 1.79 16.94
CA LYS A 62 -6.82 1.99 18.39
C LYS A 62 -5.33 2.03 18.74
N ASP A 63 -4.53 1.18 18.10
CA ASP A 63 -3.08 1.18 18.28
C ASP A 63 -2.45 2.48 17.80
N ALA A 64 -2.85 2.99 16.63
CA ALA A 64 -2.42 4.29 16.12
C ALA A 64 -2.70 5.41 17.14
N VAL A 65 -3.92 5.45 17.69
CA VAL A 65 -4.27 6.40 18.76
C VAL A 65 -3.38 6.22 20.00
N ALA A 66 -3.09 4.98 20.40
CA ALA A 66 -2.22 4.70 21.54
C ALA A 66 -0.77 5.15 21.29
N PHE A 67 -0.22 4.92 20.09
CA PHE A 67 1.12 5.39 19.71
C PHE A 67 1.17 6.91 19.62
N LYS A 68 0.10 7.55 19.13
CA LYS A 68 -0.02 9.01 19.13
C LYS A 68 0.07 9.59 20.53
N LYS A 69 -0.63 8.99 21.50
CA LYS A 69 -0.56 9.38 22.92
C LYS A 69 0.84 9.21 23.53
N LYS A 70 1.66 8.31 22.97
CA LYS A 70 3.07 8.12 23.34
C LYS A 70 4.02 9.07 22.60
N GLY A 71 3.49 10.11 21.94
CA GLY A 71 4.27 11.12 21.23
C GLY A 71 4.81 10.69 19.86
N LYS A 72 4.38 9.53 19.34
CA LYS A 72 4.77 9.07 18.00
C LYS A 72 3.90 9.74 16.93
N LYS A 73 4.45 9.97 15.74
CA LYS A 73 3.65 10.39 14.58
C LYS A 73 2.97 9.17 13.97
N THR A 74 1.67 9.22 13.72
CA THR A 74 0.94 8.06 13.20
C THR A 74 0.33 8.28 11.83
N VAL A 75 0.58 7.35 10.93
CA VAL A 75 -0.02 7.31 9.61
C VAL A 75 -0.93 6.11 9.52
N VAL A 76 -2.16 6.30 9.08
CA VAL A 76 -3.03 5.19 8.69
C VAL A 76 -3.28 5.26 7.20
N ALA A 77 -2.99 4.16 6.52
CA ALA A 77 -3.04 4.04 5.07
C ALA A 77 -3.92 2.86 4.62
N GLY A 78 -4.23 2.83 3.33
CA GLY A 78 -4.72 1.63 2.65
C GLY A 78 -6.23 1.55 2.42
N CYS A 79 -6.70 0.37 2.05
CA CYS A 79 -8.07 0.12 1.60
C CYS A 79 -9.14 0.48 2.62
N TYR A 80 -8.89 0.32 3.92
CA TYR A 80 -9.87 0.67 4.95
C TYR A 80 -10.08 2.18 5.05
N VAL A 81 -8.98 2.94 4.92
CA VAL A 81 -9.00 4.41 4.87
C VAL A 81 -9.79 4.88 3.67
N GLU A 82 -9.48 4.36 2.48
CA GLU A 82 -10.17 4.76 1.26
C GLU A 82 -11.68 4.57 1.36
N ARG A 83 -12.11 3.41 1.88
CA ARG A 83 -13.53 3.04 1.96
C ARG A 83 -14.32 3.85 2.97
N TYR A 84 -13.71 4.26 4.08
CA TYR A 84 -14.43 4.83 5.23
C TYR A 84 -13.87 6.19 5.68
N LYS A 85 -13.13 6.88 4.81
CA LYS A 85 -12.31 8.06 5.11
C LYS A 85 -12.98 9.08 6.02
N GLU A 86 -14.11 9.63 5.58
CA GLU A 86 -14.80 10.70 6.32
C GLU A 86 -15.25 10.24 7.71
N ARG A 87 -15.79 9.03 7.81
CA ARG A 87 -16.23 8.45 9.09
C ARG A 87 -15.05 8.21 10.03
N LEU A 88 -13.94 7.70 9.50
CA LEU A 88 -12.74 7.41 10.29
C LEU A 88 -12.08 8.70 10.81
N MET A 89 -11.96 9.72 9.96
CA MET A 89 -11.41 11.03 10.34
C MET A 89 -12.26 11.71 11.42
N LYS A 90 -13.60 11.62 11.34
CA LYS A 90 -14.50 12.13 12.39
C LYS A 90 -14.38 11.35 13.69
N LYS A 91 -14.15 10.03 13.61
CA LYS A 91 -14.11 9.14 14.79
C LYS A 91 -12.76 9.17 15.51
N TYR A 92 -11.67 9.37 14.79
CA TYR A 92 -10.30 9.37 15.31
C TYR A 92 -9.55 10.62 14.87
N PRO A 93 -9.99 11.83 15.27
CA PRO A 93 -9.38 13.09 14.85
C PRO A 93 -7.92 13.25 15.30
N GLU A 94 -7.47 12.47 16.28
CA GLU A 94 -6.11 12.51 16.83
C GLU A 94 -5.03 11.88 15.92
N ILE A 95 -5.42 11.05 14.93
CA ILE A 95 -4.48 10.42 14.01
C ILE A 95 -3.92 11.48 13.05
N ASP A 96 -2.59 11.61 13.00
CA ASP A 96 -1.93 12.69 12.25
C ASP A 96 -2.22 12.67 10.75
N ILE A 97 -2.15 11.49 10.12
CA ILE A 97 -2.14 11.37 8.66
C ILE A 97 -3.02 10.21 8.20
N TRP A 98 -3.86 10.50 7.21
CA TRP A 98 -4.74 9.55 6.52
C TRP A 98 -4.39 9.47 5.05
N LEU A 99 -3.84 8.34 4.61
CA LEU A 99 -3.42 8.13 3.22
C LEU A 99 -4.32 7.11 2.53
N GLY A 100 -4.95 7.53 1.43
CA GLY A 100 -5.78 6.65 0.60
C GLY A 100 -4.94 5.72 -0.28
N VAL A 101 -5.62 4.84 -1.02
CA VAL A 101 -4.94 3.93 -1.96
C VAL A 101 -4.40 4.65 -3.21
N ASN A 102 -4.80 5.91 -3.40
CA ASN A 102 -4.43 6.72 -4.57
C ASN A 102 -3.06 7.39 -4.45
N ASP A 103 -2.53 7.52 -3.23
CA ASP A 103 -1.46 8.48 -2.93
C ASP A 103 -0.27 7.83 -2.20
N PHE A 104 -0.03 6.53 -2.38
CA PHE A 104 1.07 5.83 -1.69
C PHE A 104 2.46 6.43 -1.99
N ASP A 105 2.67 6.97 -3.20
CA ASP A 105 3.89 7.69 -3.58
C ASP A 105 4.05 9.05 -2.88
N LYS A 106 2.99 9.56 -2.26
CA LYS A 106 2.97 10.84 -1.54
C LYS A 106 3.26 10.67 -0.05
N ILE A 107 3.58 9.46 0.42
CA ILE A 107 3.77 9.16 1.85
C ILE A 107 4.80 10.08 2.54
N ALA A 108 5.92 10.37 1.88
CA ALA A 108 6.95 11.25 2.44
C ALA A 108 6.43 12.70 2.56
N GLN A 109 5.77 13.20 1.51
CA GLN A 109 5.16 14.53 1.52
C GLN A 109 4.09 14.64 2.62
N ALA A 110 3.26 13.60 2.78
CA ALA A 110 2.25 13.52 3.82
C ALA A 110 2.88 13.54 5.22
N ILE A 111 3.94 12.78 5.45
CA ILE A 111 4.70 12.76 6.72
C ILE A 111 5.35 14.12 7.02
N GLU A 112 5.78 14.85 6.01
CA GLU A 112 6.39 16.16 6.16
C GLU A 112 5.37 17.30 6.26
N GLY A 113 4.08 17.02 6.05
CA GLY A 113 3.05 18.05 5.98
C GLY A 113 3.16 18.94 4.74
N LYS A 114 3.89 18.48 3.70
CA LYS A 114 4.00 19.19 2.43
C LYS A 114 2.71 18.99 1.64
N PRO A 115 2.14 20.04 1.03
CA PRO A 115 0.97 19.89 0.18
C PRO A 115 1.31 19.04 -1.05
N PHE A 116 0.38 18.16 -1.44
CA PHE A 116 0.47 17.38 -2.67
C PHE A 116 -0.89 17.30 -3.34
N LYS A 117 -0.88 17.21 -4.66
CA LYS A 117 -2.11 16.99 -5.44
C LYS A 117 -2.55 15.53 -5.25
N LYS A 118 -3.78 15.35 -4.75
CA LYS A 118 -4.39 14.02 -4.63
C LYS A 118 -4.64 13.41 -6.01
N SER A 119 -4.30 12.15 -6.16
CA SER A 119 -4.57 11.37 -7.35
C SER A 119 -6.05 10.97 -7.41
N GLN A 120 -6.61 10.94 -8.62
CA GLN A 120 -8.00 10.52 -8.87
C GLN A 120 -8.15 9.00 -8.99
N HIS A 121 -7.04 8.28 -9.14
CA HIS A 121 -7.02 6.84 -9.36
C HIS A 121 -6.14 6.16 -8.34
N CYS A 122 -6.44 4.89 -8.06
CA CYS A 122 -5.58 4.06 -7.24
C CYS A 122 -4.16 4.08 -7.78
N PHE A 123 -3.20 4.23 -6.86
CA PHE A 123 -1.80 4.24 -7.20
C PHE A 123 -1.39 2.88 -7.76
N LEU A 124 -0.82 2.91 -8.96
CA LEU A 124 -0.26 1.74 -9.63
C LEU A 124 1.20 2.03 -9.92
N TYR A 125 2.07 1.41 -9.13
CA TYR A 125 3.51 1.53 -9.28
C TYR A 125 4.01 0.88 -10.58
N ASP A 126 5.23 1.24 -10.95
CA ASP A 126 5.95 0.72 -12.10
C ASP A 126 7.39 0.31 -11.74
N HIS A 127 8.16 -0.14 -12.73
CA HIS A 127 9.56 -0.53 -12.56
C HIS A 127 10.52 0.58 -12.09
N ALA A 128 10.11 1.85 -12.14
CA ALA A 128 10.90 3.00 -11.68
C ALA A 128 10.53 3.42 -10.26
N SER A 129 9.36 2.98 -9.79
CA SER A 129 8.90 3.18 -8.41
C SER A 129 9.84 2.45 -7.44
N PRO A 130 10.30 3.10 -6.37
CA PRO A 130 11.14 2.46 -5.37
C PRO A 130 10.36 1.39 -4.60
N ARG A 131 11.02 0.29 -4.25
CA ARG A 131 10.47 -0.77 -3.39
C ARG A 131 11.51 -1.22 -2.37
N TYR A 132 11.13 -1.17 -1.10
CA TYR A 132 11.87 -1.80 -0.02
C TYR A 132 11.30 -3.19 0.22
N ILE A 133 11.93 -4.22 -0.36
CA ILE A 133 11.43 -5.60 -0.34
C ILE A 133 11.41 -6.14 1.10
N GLN A 134 10.27 -6.68 1.53
CA GLN A 134 10.02 -7.20 2.88
C GLN A 134 9.92 -8.73 2.91
N THR A 135 9.84 -9.37 1.74
CA THR A 135 9.86 -10.83 1.63
C THR A 135 11.27 -11.38 1.86
N PRO A 136 11.42 -12.65 2.27
CA PRO A 136 12.71 -13.33 2.28
C PRO A 136 13.41 -13.27 0.92
N PRO A 137 14.75 -13.37 0.85
CA PRO A 137 15.52 -13.20 -0.39
C PRO A 137 15.17 -14.19 -1.52
N SER A 138 14.55 -15.33 -1.20
CA SER A 138 14.26 -16.40 -2.17
C SER A 138 13.03 -16.13 -3.04
N TRP A 139 12.08 -15.30 -2.61
CA TRP A 139 10.82 -15.10 -3.31
C TRP A 139 10.30 -13.67 -3.18
N ALA A 140 9.48 -13.22 -4.15
CA ALA A 140 8.86 -11.89 -4.09
C ALA A 140 7.48 -11.86 -4.75
N TYR A 141 6.62 -10.96 -4.28
CA TYR A 141 5.38 -10.62 -4.97
C TYR A 141 5.61 -9.54 -6.03
N VAL A 142 5.02 -9.73 -7.21
CA VAL A 142 4.97 -8.74 -8.28
C VAL A 142 3.51 -8.46 -8.61
N LYS A 143 3.04 -7.29 -8.18
CA LYS A 143 1.68 -6.83 -8.50
C LYS A 143 1.62 -6.31 -9.93
N ILE A 144 0.81 -6.96 -10.78
CA ILE A 144 0.75 -6.70 -12.23
C ILE A 144 -0.36 -5.72 -12.62
N SER A 145 -1.38 -5.55 -11.78
CA SER A 145 -2.48 -4.62 -12.01
C SER A 145 -3.09 -4.13 -10.70
N GLU A 146 -3.94 -3.11 -10.79
CA GLU A 146 -4.78 -2.62 -9.71
C GLU A 146 -6.23 -2.49 -10.16
N GLY A 147 -7.14 -2.43 -9.17
CA GLY A 147 -8.55 -2.24 -9.42
C GLY A 147 -9.23 -3.48 -10.01
N CYS A 148 -10.54 -3.34 -10.27
CA CYS A 148 -11.34 -4.38 -10.90
C CYS A 148 -12.57 -3.76 -11.55
N SER A 149 -12.89 -4.20 -12.77
CA SER A 149 -14.05 -3.70 -13.54
C SER A 149 -15.25 -4.64 -13.48
N HIS A 150 -15.13 -5.79 -12.81
CA HIS A 150 -16.25 -6.71 -12.59
C HIS A 150 -17.29 -6.10 -11.64
N LYS A 151 -18.56 -6.43 -11.86
CA LYS A 151 -19.69 -6.01 -11.03
C LYS A 151 -20.21 -7.15 -10.15
N CYS A 152 -19.31 -7.89 -9.53
CA CYS A 152 -19.67 -8.99 -8.62
C CYS A 152 -20.49 -8.44 -7.44
N SER A 153 -21.64 -9.05 -7.15
CA SER A 153 -22.60 -8.59 -6.13
C SER A 153 -22.00 -8.44 -4.72
N PHE A 154 -20.95 -9.21 -4.41
CA PHE A 154 -20.29 -9.22 -3.11
C PHE A 154 -19.04 -8.35 -3.03
N CYS A 155 -18.51 -7.85 -4.15
CA CYS A 155 -17.16 -7.28 -4.22
C CYS A 155 -17.18 -5.75 -4.08
N ALA A 156 -16.45 -5.24 -3.09
CA ALA A 156 -16.29 -3.79 -2.88
C ALA A 156 -15.09 -3.18 -3.61
N ILE A 157 -14.24 -3.98 -4.28
CA ILE A 157 -13.00 -3.51 -4.91
C ILE A 157 -13.22 -2.37 -5.91
N PRO A 158 -14.22 -2.39 -6.82
CA PRO A 158 -14.40 -1.29 -7.76
C PRO A 158 -14.60 0.07 -7.08
N PHE A 159 -15.19 0.10 -5.89
CA PHE A 159 -15.40 1.33 -5.10
C PHE A 159 -14.16 1.76 -4.30
N ILE A 160 -13.25 0.83 -4.01
CA ILE A 160 -12.05 1.09 -3.21
C ILE A 160 -10.88 1.43 -4.12
N LYS A 161 -10.60 0.58 -5.11
CA LYS A 161 -9.41 0.62 -5.96
C LYS A 161 -9.71 1.16 -7.38
N GLY A 162 -10.99 1.37 -7.71
CA GLY A 162 -11.40 1.88 -9.02
C GLY A 162 -11.41 0.80 -10.12
N PRO A 163 -11.54 1.23 -11.38
CA PRO A 163 -11.55 0.33 -12.54
C PRO A 163 -10.22 -0.40 -12.69
N TYR A 164 -10.25 -1.52 -13.41
CA TYR A 164 -9.05 -2.32 -13.68
C TYR A 164 -8.01 -1.52 -14.47
N ARG A 165 -6.75 -1.61 -14.02
CA ARG A 165 -5.60 -0.96 -14.66
C ARG A 165 -4.41 -1.91 -14.63
N SER A 166 -3.94 -2.32 -15.79
CA SER A 166 -2.73 -3.13 -15.96
C SER A 166 -1.47 -2.27 -15.97
N ARG A 167 -0.37 -2.81 -15.45
CA ARG A 167 0.97 -2.34 -15.80
C ARG A 167 1.33 -2.81 -17.21
N SER A 168 2.25 -2.12 -17.86
CA SER A 168 2.81 -2.62 -19.12
C SER A 168 3.69 -3.86 -18.88
N VAL A 169 3.69 -4.79 -19.84
CA VAL A 169 4.55 -5.99 -19.80
C VAL A 169 6.02 -5.60 -19.62
N SER A 170 6.50 -4.57 -20.33
CA SER A 170 7.88 -4.08 -20.18
C SER A 170 8.18 -3.62 -18.75
N SER A 171 7.25 -2.95 -18.07
CA SER A 171 7.40 -2.56 -16.67
C SER A 171 7.48 -3.77 -15.74
N ILE A 172 6.69 -4.80 -15.99
CA ILE A 172 6.72 -6.03 -15.19
C ILE A 172 8.05 -6.77 -15.39
N LEU A 173 8.47 -6.95 -16.65
CA LEU A 173 9.73 -7.64 -16.99
C LEU A 173 10.94 -6.96 -16.35
N LYS A 174 11.05 -5.63 -16.46
CA LYS A 174 12.15 -4.86 -15.86
C LYS A 174 12.21 -5.00 -14.33
N GLU A 175 11.06 -5.13 -13.67
CA GLU A 175 11.05 -5.39 -12.24
C GLU A 175 11.47 -6.82 -11.90
N VAL A 176 10.97 -7.80 -12.64
CA VAL A 176 11.34 -9.21 -12.46
C VAL A 176 12.83 -9.42 -12.70
N GLU A 177 13.41 -8.79 -13.72
CA GLU A 177 14.85 -8.81 -13.97
C GLU A 177 15.66 -8.24 -12.80
N LYS A 178 15.23 -7.10 -12.24
CA LYS A 178 15.85 -6.50 -11.05
C LYS A 178 15.74 -7.38 -9.81
N LEU A 179 14.64 -8.10 -9.63
CA LEU A 179 14.46 -9.02 -8.50
C LEU A 179 15.34 -10.26 -8.69
N SER A 180 15.38 -10.81 -9.91
CA SER A 180 16.22 -11.96 -10.27
C SER A 180 17.71 -11.67 -10.06
N SER A 181 18.19 -10.48 -10.46
CA SER A 181 19.58 -10.07 -10.25
C SER A 181 19.96 -9.91 -8.77
N ARG A 182 18.97 -9.75 -7.88
CA ARG A 182 19.14 -9.72 -6.42
C ARG A 182 19.02 -11.12 -5.77
N GLY A 183 18.89 -12.17 -6.57
CA GLY A 183 18.87 -13.56 -6.10
C GLY A 183 17.48 -14.15 -5.86
N VAL A 184 16.40 -13.40 -6.12
CA VAL A 184 15.03 -13.93 -6.03
C VAL A 184 14.84 -15.07 -7.04
N LYS A 185 14.32 -16.20 -6.58
CA LYS A 185 14.12 -17.41 -7.38
C LYS A 185 12.66 -17.69 -7.72
N GLU A 186 11.75 -17.18 -6.90
CA GLU A 186 10.31 -17.36 -7.10
C GLU A 186 9.60 -16.01 -7.21
N ILE A 187 8.82 -15.86 -8.29
CA ILE A 187 8.02 -14.66 -8.55
C ILE A 187 6.54 -15.04 -8.46
N ASN A 188 5.85 -14.42 -7.51
CA ASN A 188 4.43 -14.59 -7.31
C ASN A 188 3.68 -13.41 -7.94
N LEU A 189 3.08 -13.63 -9.12
CA LEU A 189 2.25 -12.62 -9.78
C LEU A 189 0.93 -12.46 -9.04
N ILE A 190 0.59 -11.22 -8.70
CA ILE A 190 -0.64 -10.91 -7.95
C ILE A 190 -1.43 -9.77 -8.57
N SER A 191 -2.75 -9.85 -8.44
CA SER A 191 -3.69 -8.76 -8.73
C SER A 191 -5.04 -9.05 -8.06
N GLN A 192 -6.04 -8.21 -8.32
CA GLN A 192 -7.43 -8.48 -7.94
C GLN A 192 -8.08 -9.50 -8.88
N ASP A 193 -7.75 -9.44 -10.16
CA ASP A 193 -8.10 -10.41 -11.18
C ASP A 193 -6.90 -10.60 -12.11
N THR A 194 -6.23 -11.74 -12.04
CA THR A 194 -5.05 -12.03 -12.87
C THR A 194 -5.45 -12.38 -14.30
N THR A 195 -6.66 -12.90 -14.50
CA THR A 195 -7.15 -13.36 -15.81
C THR A 195 -7.54 -12.22 -16.73
N TYR A 196 -7.78 -11.02 -16.19
CA TYR A 196 -8.13 -9.82 -16.95
C TYR A 196 -6.91 -9.00 -17.41
N PHE A 197 -5.69 -9.44 -17.10
CA PHE A 197 -4.48 -8.65 -17.38
C PHE A 197 -4.38 -8.30 -18.87
N GLY A 198 -4.09 -7.03 -19.16
CA GLY A 198 -3.91 -6.53 -20.53
C GLY A 198 -5.18 -6.18 -21.29
N ARG A 199 -6.35 -6.71 -20.91
CA ARG A 199 -7.63 -6.44 -21.61
C ARG A 199 -8.05 -4.98 -21.51
N ASP A 200 -7.71 -4.28 -20.42
CA ASP A 200 -7.90 -2.83 -20.27
C ASP A 200 -7.02 -1.99 -21.23
N GLN A 201 -5.99 -2.61 -21.81
CA GLN A 201 -5.09 -2.01 -22.80
C GLN A 201 -5.39 -2.49 -24.24
N GLY A 202 -6.49 -3.23 -24.44
CA GLY A 202 -6.86 -3.79 -25.73
C GLY A 202 -6.05 -5.02 -26.16
N LEU A 203 -5.37 -5.70 -25.22
CA LEU A 203 -4.78 -7.01 -25.52
C LEU A 203 -5.91 -8.05 -25.66
N GLU A 204 -5.89 -8.76 -26.78
CA GLU A 204 -6.76 -9.89 -27.08
C GLU A 204 -6.01 -11.21 -26.84
N ASP A 205 -6.75 -12.31 -26.68
CA ASP A 205 -6.21 -13.65 -26.39
C ASP A 205 -5.44 -14.25 -27.59
#